data_AF-A0A431U4J1-F1
#
_entry.id   AF-A0A431U4J1-F1
#
_cell.length_a   1.000
_cell.length_b   1.000
_cell.length_c   1.000
_cell.angle_alpha   90.00
_cell.angle_beta   90.00
_cell.angle_gamma   90.00
#
_symmetry.space_group_name_H-M   'P 1'
#
loop_
_entity.id
_entity.type
_entity.pdbx_description
1 polymer ?
#
loop_
_entity_poly.entity_id
_entity_poly.type
_entity_poly.pdbx_seq_one_letter_code
_entity_poly.pdbx_strand_id
1 'polypeptide(L)'
;MKRTAPFWNTLGAGLILLLAGCGKDPDPCAKQHPTSAAFRMEEEISLQAIPGRTRRFRVDTIGATGMIPIFLTAEDSTADSYEWQIGSEANPRRGRQIELRFPQAVGAVNIRLTVRKKPTTGCFPNDSGVDVQQKALVVVDRDRVPVIGVYEGYNLSNPTNRFRVTIEENAILNLPQGCRYDLRNEFILGSMGLHAFSQVFSPEYGAGALRGWAELDWNSRNVLRFDYEYNDPTKPLSTSPRLHDTFVGTKVQ
;
A
#
# COMPACT_ATOMS: atom_id res chain seq x y z
N MET A 1 28.36 1.49 -62.62
CA MET A 1 27.25 1.33 -63.61
C MET A 1 26.01 0.95 -62.83
N LYS A 2 24.83 1.58 -62.88
CA LYS A 2 24.23 2.59 -63.76
C LYS A 2 23.16 3.36 -62.96
N ARG A 3 23.16 4.69 -63.19
CA ARG A 3 22.02 5.62 -63.38
C ARG A 3 21.06 5.97 -62.22
N THR A 4 21.23 7.23 -61.85
CA THR A 4 20.28 8.28 -61.44
C THR A 4 18.93 8.33 -62.20
N ALA A 5 17.88 8.74 -61.48
CA ALA A 5 16.90 9.72 -61.95
C ALA A 5 16.23 10.44 -60.75
N PRO A 6 16.05 11.77 -60.81
CA PRO A 6 15.44 12.60 -59.76
C PRO A 6 13.94 12.83 -60.01
N PHE A 7 13.17 13.09 -58.95
CA PHE A 7 11.82 13.66 -59.08
C PHE A 7 11.68 14.92 -58.24
N TRP A 8 11.23 15.96 -58.93
CA TRP A 8 11.02 17.33 -58.47
C TRP A 8 9.61 17.56 -57.91
N ASN A 9 9.46 18.70 -57.24
CA ASN A 9 8.23 19.47 -56.94
C ASN A 9 7.40 18.94 -55.75
N THR A 10 7.03 19.75 -54.76
CA THR A 10 6.59 21.16 -54.79
C THR A 10 6.74 21.77 -53.40
N LEU A 11 7.33 22.96 -53.31
CA LEU A 11 7.30 23.83 -52.14
C LEU A 11 5.89 24.47 -52.03
N GLY A 12 5.02 23.85 -51.25
CA GLY A 12 3.80 24.48 -50.77
C GLY A 12 4.13 25.37 -49.57
N ALA A 13 4.35 26.66 -49.81
CA ALA A 13 4.42 27.68 -48.76
C ALA A 13 3.01 27.89 -48.17
N GLY A 14 2.60 26.99 -47.28
CA GLY A 14 1.45 27.17 -46.40
C GLY A 14 1.81 28.22 -45.35
N LEU A 15 1.41 29.47 -45.59
CA LEU A 15 1.38 30.53 -44.59
C LEU A 15 0.37 30.14 -43.51
N ILE A 16 0.80 29.35 -42.53
CA ILE A 16 0.03 29.08 -41.33
C ILE A 16 -0.01 30.40 -40.54
N LEU A 17 -1.14 31.09 -40.60
CA LEU A 17 -1.50 32.13 -39.64
C LEU A 17 -1.49 31.48 -38.25
N LEU A 18 -0.37 31.62 -37.54
CA LEU A 18 -0.32 31.46 -36.09
C LEU A 18 -1.20 32.56 -35.52
N LEU A 19 -2.45 32.20 -35.20
CA LEU A 19 -3.29 32.94 -34.28
C LEU A 19 -2.51 33.07 -32.97
N ALA A 20 -1.76 34.17 -32.84
CA ALA A 20 -1.18 34.64 -31.60
C ALA A 20 -2.35 35.09 -30.71
N GLY A 21 -3.11 34.13 -30.21
CA GLY A 21 -3.98 34.35 -29.08
C GLY A 21 -3.08 34.78 -27.93
N CYS A 22 -3.41 35.91 -27.31
CA CYS A 22 -2.85 36.36 -26.04
C CYS A 22 -3.19 35.35 -24.95
N GLY A 23 -2.56 34.18 -24.97
CA GLY A 23 -2.48 33.32 -23.80
C GLY A 23 -1.63 34.06 -22.78
N LYS A 24 -2.13 34.22 -21.55
CA LYS A 24 -1.27 34.60 -20.43
C LYS A 24 -0.03 33.72 -20.46
N ASP A 25 1.14 34.33 -20.34
CA ASP A 25 2.38 33.57 -20.19
C ASP A 25 2.17 32.50 -19.11
N PRO A 26 2.55 31.24 -19.37
CA PRO A 26 2.35 30.18 -18.40
C PRO A 26 3.04 30.54 -17.10
N ASP A 27 2.28 30.56 -16.00
CA ASP A 27 2.81 30.88 -14.67
C ASP A 27 3.98 29.92 -14.34
N PRO A 28 5.21 30.42 -14.20
CA PRO A 28 6.37 29.58 -13.93
C PRO A 28 6.26 28.83 -12.58
N CYS A 29 5.37 29.26 -11.69
CA CYS A 29 5.15 28.70 -10.36
C CYS A 29 4.10 27.58 -10.32
N ALA A 30 3.28 27.42 -11.36
CA ALA A 30 2.13 26.50 -11.34
C ALA A 30 2.48 25.01 -11.14
N LYS A 31 3.74 24.62 -11.41
CA LYS A 31 4.24 23.23 -11.24
C LYS A 31 5.27 23.10 -10.12
N GLN A 32 5.55 24.18 -9.41
CA GLN A 32 6.54 24.19 -8.34
C GLN A 32 5.84 24.02 -7.00
N HIS A 33 6.57 23.51 -6.02
CA HIS A 33 6.14 23.43 -4.64
C HIS A 33 7.35 23.78 -3.75
N PRO A 34 7.11 24.32 -2.54
CA PRO A 34 8.19 24.55 -1.60
C PRO A 34 8.86 23.22 -1.23
N THR A 35 10.05 23.31 -0.65
CA THR A 35 10.73 22.16 -0.05
C THR A 35 9.81 21.51 0.99
N SER A 36 9.68 20.18 0.94
CA SER A 36 8.84 19.44 1.88
C SER A 36 9.51 18.16 2.35
N ALA A 37 9.55 17.98 3.67
CA ALA A 37 9.96 16.77 4.34
C ALA A 37 8.77 15.87 4.67
N ALA A 38 7.61 16.06 4.04
CA ALA A 38 6.51 15.13 4.15
C ALA A 38 6.93 13.72 3.70
N PHE A 39 6.54 12.72 4.48
CA PHE A 39 6.82 11.32 4.16
C PHE A 39 5.70 10.37 4.56
N ARG A 40 5.69 9.21 3.93
CA ARG A 40 4.79 8.09 4.24
C ARG A 40 5.58 6.97 4.91
N MET A 41 4.92 6.25 5.82
CA MET A 41 5.41 5.03 6.44
C MET A 41 4.45 3.93 6.02
N GLU A 42 4.96 2.91 5.35
CA GLU A 42 4.13 1.89 4.72
C GLU A 42 4.66 0.49 5.03
N GLU A 43 3.80 -0.43 5.46
CA GLU A 43 4.12 -1.86 5.48
C GLU A 43 3.79 -2.46 4.12
N GLU A 44 4.68 -3.30 3.61
CA GLU A 44 4.46 -4.00 2.34
C GLU A 44 4.04 -5.43 2.61
N ILE A 45 2.77 -5.72 2.32
CA ILE A 45 2.21 -7.06 2.46
C ILE A 45 2.15 -7.68 1.07
N SER A 46 2.84 -8.81 0.92
CA SER A 46 2.86 -9.59 -0.32
C SER A 46 1.96 -10.81 -0.18
N LEU A 47 1.12 -11.07 -1.20
CA LEU A 47 0.51 -12.38 -1.37
C LEU A 47 1.58 -13.30 -1.96
N GLN A 48 2.43 -13.91 -1.11
CA GLN A 48 3.64 -14.64 -1.54
C GLN A 48 3.42 -15.68 -2.66
N ALA A 49 2.21 -16.22 -2.79
CA ALA A 49 1.86 -17.20 -3.83
C ALA A 49 1.27 -16.59 -5.12
N ILE A 50 1.23 -15.26 -5.27
CA ILE A 50 0.82 -14.59 -6.52
C ILE A 50 1.76 -13.42 -6.85
N PRO A 51 2.65 -13.57 -7.84
CA PRO A 51 3.48 -12.48 -8.35
C PRO A 51 2.64 -11.26 -8.76
N GLY A 52 3.14 -10.05 -8.43
CA GLY A 52 2.48 -8.78 -8.77
C GLY A 52 1.31 -8.39 -7.85
N ARG A 53 1.03 -9.15 -6.78
CA ARG A 53 -0.01 -8.83 -5.80
C ARG A 53 0.61 -8.40 -4.47
N THR A 54 1.34 -7.29 -4.52
CA THR A 54 1.87 -6.59 -3.36
C THR A 54 1.01 -5.37 -3.09
N ARG A 55 0.69 -5.11 -1.82
CA ARG A 55 0.03 -3.87 -1.39
C ARG A 55 0.84 -3.21 -0.28
N ARG A 56 0.86 -1.87 -0.32
CA ARG A 56 1.44 -1.03 0.71
C ARG A 56 0.33 -0.40 1.52
N PHE A 57 0.41 -0.55 2.84
CA PHE A 57 -0.57 -0.01 3.78
C PHE A 57 0.12 1.03 4.65
N ARG A 58 -0.52 2.19 4.82
CA ARG A 58 0.02 3.21 5.73
C ARG A 58 -0.02 2.69 7.15
N VAL A 59 1.04 2.97 7.91
CA VAL A 59 1.17 2.52 9.29
C VAL A 59 1.72 3.62 10.17
N ASP A 60 1.23 3.64 11.41
CA ASP A 60 1.78 4.39 12.55
C ASP A 60 2.19 3.44 13.69
N THR A 61 1.78 2.18 13.60
CA THR A 61 2.09 1.10 14.52
C THR A 61 2.36 -0.16 13.69
N ILE A 62 3.27 -1.04 14.12
CA ILE A 62 3.57 -2.33 13.49
C ILE A 62 3.84 -3.43 14.50
N GLY A 63 3.63 -4.68 14.10
CA GLY A 63 4.05 -5.86 14.87
C GLY A 63 5.52 -6.19 14.64
N ALA A 64 6.24 -6.50 15.71
CA ALA A 64 7.61 -6.98 15.65
C ALA A 64 7.69 -8.38 15.04
N THR A 65 8.05 -8.46 13.77
CA THR A 65 8.21 -9.74 13.06
C THR A 65 9.59 -9.92 12.43
N GLY A 66 10.30 -8.83 12.15
CA GLY A 66 11.52 -8.81 11.32
C GLY A 66 11.32 -9.20 9.85
N MET A 67 10.21 -9.86 9.52
CA MET A 67 9.93 -10.40 8.18
C MET A 67 9.28 -9.38 7.25
N ILE A 68 8.40 -8.54 7.78
CA ILE A 68 7.70 -7.53 6.97
C ILE A 68 8.51 -6.23 6.96
N PRO A 69 8.98 -5.77 5.78
CA PRO A 69 9.67 -4.50 5.68
C PRO A 69 8.71 -3.32 5.84
N ILE A 70 9.21 -2.25 6.46
CA ILE A 70 8.56 -0.95 6.45
C ILE A 70 9.33 -0.05 5.49
N PHE A 71 8.60 0.57 4.58
CA PHE A 71 9.12 1.56 3.67
C PHE A 71 8.84 2.95 4.19
N LEU A 72 9.89 3.75 4.33
CA LEU A 72 9.79 5.19 4.56
C LEU A 72 10.07 5.89 3.25
N THR A 73 9.11 6.66 2.75
CA THR A 73 9.20 7.31 1.43
C THR A 73 8.93 8.80 1.55
N ALA A 74 9.91 9.62 1.17
CA ALA A 74 9.73 11.07 1.04
C ALA A 74 8.78 11.40 -0.11
N GLU A 75 7.82 12.30 0.14
CA GLU A 75 6.81 12.70 -0.83
C GLU A 75 7.36 13.65 -1.88
N ASP A 76 8.26 14.57 -1.48
CA ASP A 76 9.01 15.40 -2.43
C ASP A 76 9.99 14.51 -3.20
N SER A 77 9.80 14.37 -4.52
CA SER A 77 10.70 13.61 -5.38
C SER A 77 11.78 14.46 -6.05
N THR A 78 11.73 15.77 -5.84
CA THR A 78 12.53 16.78 -6.53
C THR A 78 13.67 17.32 -5.67
N ALA A 79 13.80 16.85 -4.43
CA ALA A 79 14.84 17.31 -3.54
C ALA A 79 16.22 16.72 -3.89
N ASP A 80 17.25 17.50 -3.58
CA ASP A 80 18.65 17.17 -3.84
C ASP A 80 19.18 16.13 -2.84
N SER A 81 18.65 16.10 -1.62
CA SER A 81 19.04 15.11 -0.60
C SER A 81 17.94 14.79 0.41
N TYR A 82 18.02 13.58 0.96
CA TYR A 82 17.12 13.01 1.95
C TYR A 82 17.96 12.37 3.05
N GLU A 83 17.75 12.80 4.29
CA GLU A 83 18.44 12.28 5.47
C GLU A 83 17.44 11.83 6.52
N TRP A 84 17.49 10.56 6.87
CA TRP A 84 16.59 9.91 7.81
C TRP A 84 17.31 9.61 9.12
N GLN A 85 16.78 10.14 10.21
CA GLN A 85 17.19 9.80 11.56
C GLN A 85 16.15 8.85 12.18
N ILE A 86 16.56 7.63 12.52
CA ILE A 86 15.68 6.59 13.07
C ILE A 86 16.02 6.40 14.55
N GLY A 87 15.13 6.80 15.45
CA GLY A 87 15.35 6.79 16.88
C GLY A 87 16.69 7.43 17.25
N SER A 88 17.51 6.69 17.99
CA SER A 88 18.85 7.09 18.42
C SER A 88 19.98 6.48 17.56
N GLU A 89 19.72 6.05 16.32
CA GLU A 89 20.77 5.55 15.43
C GLU A 89 21.89 6.59 15.28
N ALA A 90 23.15 6.16 15.42
CA ALA A 90 24.28 7.07 15.41
C ALA A 90 24.50 7.75 14.04
N ASN A 91 24.17 7.03 12.97
CA ASN A 91 24.34 7.50 11.60
C ASN A 91 22.99 7.61 10.92
N PRO A 92 22.67 8.75 10.30
CA PRO A 92 21.44 8.86 9.53
C PRO A 92 21.54 8.04 8.25
N ARG A 93 20.40 7.53 7.81
CA ARG A 93 20.24 6.84 6.54
C ARG A 93 19.95 7.85 5.43
N ARG A 94 20.26 7.51 4.18
CA ARG A 94 20.12 8.43 3.04
C ARG A 94 19.33 7.80 1.91
N GLY A 95 18.71 8.65 1.11
CA GLY A 95 17.93 8.26 -0.07
C GLY A 95 16.45 8.58 0.10
N ARG A 96 15.74 8.77 -1.02
CA ARG A 96 14.32 9.14 -1.02
C ARG A 96 13.44 8.10 -0.34
N GLN A 97 13.79 6.83 -0.49
CA GLN A 97 13.12 5.70 0.15
C GLN A 97 14.16 4.89 0.91
N ILE A 98 13.82 4.49 2.13
CA ILE A 98 14.61 3.54 2.93
C ILE A 98 13.71 2.42 3.46
N GLU A 99 14.33 1.28 3.77
CA GLU A 99 13.67 0.12 4.37
C GLU A 99 14.09 -0.05 5.83
N LEU A 100 13.13 -0.32 6.71
CA LEU A 100 13.33 -0.69 8.10
C LEU A 100 12.76 -2.08 8.39
N ARG A 101 13.38 -2.78 9.35
CA ARG A 101 12.89 -4.05 9.90
C ARG A 101 13.05 -4.03 11.40
N PHE A 102 12.04 -4.48 12.11
CA PHE A 102 12.04 -4.57 13.56
C PHE A 102 11.83 -6.04 13.98
N PRO A 103 12.90 -6.78 14.32
CA PRO A 103 12.80 -8.18 14.72
C PRO A 103 12.21 -8.37 16.13
N GLN A 104 12.17 -7.30 16.94
CA GLN A 104 11.66 -7.30 18.30
C GLN A 104 10.88 -6.01 18.58
N ALA A 105 9.98 -6.05 19.56
CA ALA A 105 9.25 -4.87 20.00
C ALA A 105 10.23 -3.87 20.63
N VAL A 106 10.09 -2.60 20.24
CA VAL A 106 10.95 -1.50 20.74
C VAL A 106 10.13 -0.31 21.24
N GLY A 107 8.79 -0.41 21.22
CA GLY A 107 7.91 0.70 21.56
C GLY A 107 7.95 1.80 20.50
N ALA A 108 7.84 3.05 20.93
CA ALA A 108 7.81 4.19 20.02
C ALA A 108 9.21 4.53 19.47
N VAL A 109 9.31 4.57 18.14
CA VAL A 109 10.51 4.95 17.38
C VAL A 109 10.22 6.28 16.69
N ASN A 110 10.96 7.32 17.07
CA ASN A 110 10.90 8.60 16.39
C ASN A 110 11.64 8.54 15.05
N ILE A 111 10.94 8.85 13.96
CA ILE A 111 11.51 8.89 12.61
C ILE A 111 11.48 10.34 12.15
N ARG A 112 12.65 10.90 11.87
CA ARG A 112 12.81 12.27 11.37
C ARG A 112 13.40 12.23 9.97
N LEU A 113 12.76 12.92 9.04
CA LEU A 113 13.28 13.20 7.71
C LEU A 113 13.71 14.66 7.64
N THR A 114 14.93 14.88 7.18
CA THR A 114 15.42 16.18 6.73
C THR A 114 15.56 16.14 5.22
N VAL A 115 14.91 17.08 4.53
CA VAL A 115 15.00 17.25 3.08
C VAL A 115 15.76 18.52 2.76
N ARG A 116 16.63 18.48 1.75
CA ARG A 116 17.29 19.67 1.22
C ARG A 116 17.10 19.76 -0.29
N LYS A 117 16.74 20.94 -0.76
CA LYS A 117 16.49 21.28 -2.15
C LYS A 117 16.99 22.70 -2.41
N LYS A 118 17.41 23.03 -3.63
CA LYS A 118 17.66 24.43 -4.00
C LYS A 118 16.41 25.29 -3.71
N PRO A 119 16.52 26.36 -2.91
CA PRO A 119 15.41 27.25 -2.61
C PRO A 119 14.76 27.81 -3.87
N THR A 120 13.43 27.85 -3.90
CA THR A 120 12.68 28.38 -5.04
C THR A 120 12.00 29.70 -4.70
N THR A 121 12.79 30.66 -4.23
CA THR A 121 12.34 31.94 -3.67
C THR A 121 11.55 32.83 -4.63
N GLY A 122 11.71 32.63 -5.95
CA GLY A 122 10.91 33.32 -6.96
C GLY A 122 9.42 32.98 -6.89
N CYS A 123 9.08 31.74 -6.51
CA CYS A 123 7.70 31.27 -6.38
C CYS A 123 7.26 31.14 -4.91
N PHE A 124 8.20 30.84 -4.03
CA PHE A 124 7.95 30.65 -2.59
C PHE A 124 8.98 31.48 -1.81
N PRO A 125 8.72 32.77 -1.55
CA PRO A 125 9.69 33.69 -0.94
C PRO A 125 10.29 33.21 0.39
N ASN A 126 9.56 32.35 1.11
CA ASN A 126 9.97 31.80 2.40
C ASN A 126 10.57 30.38 2.32
N ASP A 127 10.71 29.81 1.12
CA ASP A 127 11.36 28.51 0.92
C ASP A 127 12.85 28.65 1.23
N SER A 128 13.28 28.04 2.34
CA SER A 128 14.66 28.04 2.79
C SER A 128 15.51 26.97 2.08
N GLY A 129 14.89 26.12 1.25
CA GLY A 129 15.53 24.94 0.68
C GLY A 129 15.74 23.79 1.67
N VAL A 130 15.22 23.90 2.90
CA VAL A 130 15.35 22.87 3.94
C VAL A 130 14.04 22.71 4.67
N ASP A 131 13.57 21.48 4.79
CA ASP A 131 12.43 21.15 5.64
C ASP A 131 12.74 19.92 6.50
N VAL A 132 12.09 19.84 7.66
CA VAL A 132 12.26 18.74 8.62
C VAL A 132 10.89 18.32 9.14
N GLN A 133 10.59 17.03 9.02
CA GLN A 133 9.39 16.45 9.62
C GLN A 133 9.73 15.23 10.45
N GLN A 134 8.98 15.05 11.53
CA GLN A 134 9.10 13.91 12.43
C GLN A 134 7.74 13.22 12.59
N LYS A 135 7.75 11.89 12.59
CA LYS A 135 6.61 11.02 12.91
C LYS A 135 7.07 9.92 13.86
N ALA A 136 6.17 9.43 14.71
CA ALA A 136 6.44 8.27 15.55
C ALA A 136 5.89 7.01 14.89
N LEU A 137 6.65 5.92 14.98
CA LEU A 137 6.23 4.57 14.64
C LEU A 137 6.24 3.73 15.92
N VAL A 138 5.12 3.11 16.27
CA VAL A 138 5.03 2.26 17.46
C VAL A 138 5.26 0.80 17.07
N VAL A 139 6.24 0.14 17.66
CA VAL A 139 6.52 -1.28 17.42
C VAL A 139 6.08 -2.10 18.63
N VAL A 140 5.03 -2.90 18.43
CA VAL A 140 4.43 -3.76 19.45
C VAL A 140 4.81 -5.21 19.26
N ASP A 141 4.64 -6.02 20.31
CA ASP A 141 4.74 -7.46 20.20
C ASP A 141 3.68 -8.01 19.22
N ARG A 142 4.01 -9.13 18.57
CA ARG A 142 3.18 -9.72 17.50
C ARG A 142 1.80 -10.17 18.00
N ASP A 143 1.69 -10.58 19.25
CA ASP A 143 0.42 -10.96 19.91
C ASP A 143 -0.48 -9.75 20.22
N ARG A 144 0.05 -8.52 20.13
CA ARG A 144 -0.68 -7.27 20.35
C ARG A 144 -1.14 -6.60 19.07
N VAL A 145 -1.10 -7.32 17.94
CA VAL A 145 -1.56 -6.81 16.66
C VAL A 145 -3.09 -6.56 16.69
N PRO A 146 -3.58 -5.33 16.48
CA PRO A 146 -5.00 -4.96 16.49
C PRO A 146 -5.90 -5.81 15.59
N VAL A 147 -5.40 -6.30 14.46
CA VAL A 147 -6.20 -7.11 13.53
C VAL A 147 -6.62 -8.46 14.13
N ILE A 148 -5.87 -8.99 15.11
CA ILE A 148 -6.21 -10.25 15.79
C ILE A 148 -7.43 -10.04 16.70
N GLY A 149 -8.42 -10.92 16.60
CA GLY A 149 -9.60 -10.95 17.46
C GLY A 149 -10.86 -11.44 16.75
N VAL A 150 -12.00 -11.33 17.45
CA VAL A 150 -13.30 -11.76 16.93
C VAL A 150 -14.05 -10.56 16.35
N TYR A 151 -14.60 -10.72 15.16
CA TYR A 151 -15.38 -9.70 14.45
C TYR A 151 -16.77 -10.23 14.15
N GLU A 152 -17.79 -9.45 14.48
CA GLU A 152 -19.17 -9.73 14.10
C GLU A 152 -19.58 -8.80 12.96
N GLY A 153 -20.09 -9.37 11.88
CA GLY A 153 -20.35 -8.62 10.67
C GLY A 153 -21.24 -9.36 9.69
N TYR A 154 -21.20 -8.93 8.45
CA TYR A 154 -21.95 -9.49 7.35
C TYR A 154 -21.20 -9.32 6.04
N ASN A 155 -21.64 -10.02 5.01
CA ASN A 155 -21.16 -9.81 3.65
C ASN A 155 -21.98 -8.72 2.96
N LEU A 156 -21.34 -7.86 2.17
CA LEU A 156 -22.03 -6.80 1.42
C LEU A 156 -23.06 -7.38 0.44
N SER A 157 -22.86 -8.60 -0.06
CA SER A 157 -23.83 -9.31 -0.90
C SER A 157 -25.13 -9.69 -0.17
N ASN A 158 -25.08 -9.87 1.15
CA ASN A 158 -26.23 -10.20 1.98
C ASN A 158 -26.09 -9.63 3.40
N PRO A 159 -26.44 -8.34 3.60
CA PRO A 159 -26.25 -7.65 4.87
C PRO A 159 -27.17 -8.14 6.00
N THR A 160 -28.20 -8.93 5.67
CA THR A 160 -29.12 -9.50 6.67
C THR A 160 -28.54 -10.73 7.37
N ASN A 161 -27.58 -11.42 6.73
CA ASN A 161 -26.94 -12.60 7.29
C ASN A 161 -25.69 -12.20 8.10
N ARG A 162 -25.83 -12.16 9.43
CA ARG A 162 -24.73 -11.83 10.34
C ARG A 162 -24.01 -13.08 10.82
N PHE A 163 -22.69 -12.98 10.93
CA PHE A 163 -21.84 -14.06 11.43
C PHE A 163 -20.59 -13.50 12.09
N ARG A 164 -19.85 -14.39 12.78
CA ARG A 164 -18.58 -14.05 13.43
C ARG A 164 -17.41 -14.67 12.69
N VAL A 165 -16.35 -13.90 12.55
CA VAL A 165 -15.06 -14.31 12.01
C VAL A 165 -14.01 -14.13 13.11
N THR A 166 -13.16 -15.13 13.34
CA THR A 166 -12.02 -14.99 14.24
C THR A 166 -10.77 -14.80 13.41
N ILE A 167 -9.99 -13.76 13.69
CA ILE A 167 -8.65 -13.56 13.12
C ILE A 167 -7.65 -13.93 14.20
N GLU A 168 -6.84 -14.95 13.91
CA GLU A 168 -5.72 -15.41 14.72
C GLU A 168 -4.41 -15.18 13.96
N GLU A 169 -3.27 -15.36 14.62
CA GLU A 169 -1.94 -15.06 14.05
C GLU A 169 -1.69 -15.75 12.70
N ASN A 170 -2.22 -16.96 12.53
CA ASN A 170 -2.06 -17.76 11.33
C ASN A 170 -3.41 -18.31 10.84
N ALA A 171 -4.55 -17.77 11.28
CA ALA A 171 -5.84 -18.31 10.90
C ALA A 171 -6.90 -17.22 10.72
N ILE A 172 -7.78 -17.39 9.75
CA ILE A 172 -9.13 -16.81 9.75
C ILE A 172 -10.08 -17.96 10.08
N LEU A 173 -11.02 -17.79 11.00
CA LEU A 173 -12.01 -18.81 11.35
C LEU A 173 -13.42 -18.35 11.03
N ASN A 174 -14.32 -19.31 10.78
CA ASN A 174 -15.77 -19.12 10.68
C ASN A 174 -16.23 -18.20 9.52
N LEU A 175 -15.47 -18.14 8.42
CA LEU A 175 -15.96 -17.49 7.20
C LEU A 175 -17.02 -18.40 6.53
N PRO A 176 -18.27 -17.95 6.30
CA PRO A 176 -19.38 -18.81 5.89
C PRO A 176 -19.19 -19.53 4.54
N GLN A 177 -18.32 -18.99 3.70
CA GLN A 177 -17.99 -19.53 2.37
C GLN A 177 -16.55 -20.08 2.32
N GLY A 178 -15.96 -20.30 3.48
CA GLY A 178 -14.54 -20.61 3.67
C GLY A 178 -14.16 -22.10 3.56
N CYS A 179 -14.72 -22.81 2.59
CA CYS A 179 -14.55 -24.26 2.33
C CYS A 179 -15.60 -25.16 2.99
N ARG A 180 -16.25 -25.95 2.12
CA ARG A 180 -17.34 -26.90 2.36
C ARG A 180 -16.93 -28.18 3.11
N TYR A 181 -15.71 -28.26 3.62
CA TYR A 181 -15.14 -29.51 4.13
C TYR A 181 -14.91 -29.39 5.64
N ASP A 182 -15.29 -30.45 6.36
CA ASP A 182 -15.29 -30.69 7.82
C ASP A 182 -13.92 -30.58 8.51
N LEU A 183 -12.99 -29.88 7.88
CA LEU A 183 -11.77 -29.43 8.50
C LEU A 183 -12.12 -28.13 9.20
N ARG A 184 -11.60 -27.96 10.42
CA ARG A 184 -11.64 -26.68 11.12
C ARG A 184 -11.40 -25.58 10.09
N ASN A 185 -12.28 -24.57 10.06
CA ASN A 185 -12.24 -23.45 9.14
C ASN A 185 -10.97 -22.62 9.38
N GLU A 186 -9.78 -23.21 9.40
CA GLU A 186 -8.50 -22.63 9.74
C GLU A 186 -7.78 -22.23 8.44
N PHE A 187 -7.44 -20.95 8.36
CA PHE A 187 -6.96 -20.33 7.14
C PHE A 187 -5.58 -19.71 7.32
N ILE A 188 -4.54 -20.36 6.82
CA ILE A 188 -3.15 -19.90 6.99
C ILE A 188 -2.95 -18.48 6.45
N LEU A 189 -2.62 -17.52 7.33
CA LEU A 189 -2.27 -16.15 6.94
C LEU A 189 -0.89 -16.13 6.26
N GLY A 190 -0.82 -15.57 5.05
CA GLY A 190 0.43 -15.53 4.28
C GLY A 190 1.36 -14.41 4.74
N SER A 191 0.81 -13.23 5.01
CA SER A 191 1.52 -12.10 5.61
C SER A 191 0.54 -11.24 6.38
N MET A 192 0.82 -11.03 7.66
CA MET A 192 -0.01 -10.24 8.57
C MET A 192 0.77 -9.02 9.03
N GLY A 193 0.36 -7.87 8.51
CA GLY A 193 0.72 -6.56 9.04
C GLY A 193 -0.19 -6.18 10.21
N LEU A 194 -0.05 -4.95 10.70
CA LEU A 194 -0.82 -4.52 11.87
C LEU A 194 -2.30 -4.30 11.56
N HIS A 195 -2.54 -3.68 10.40
CA HIS A 195 -3.86 -3.25 9.98
C HIS A 195 -4.39 -4.07 8.82
N ALA A 196 -3.53 -4.83 8.16
CA ALA A 196 -3.92 -5.63 7.02
C ALA A 196 -3.28 -7.01 7.07
N PHE A 197 -3.94 -7.97 6.45
CA PHE A 197 -3.33 -9.24 6.14
C PHE A 197 -3.71 -9.67 4.74
N SER A 198 -2.85 -10.51 4.17
CA SER A 198 -3.05 -11.11 2.88
C SER A 198 -3.10 -12.63 3.05
N GLN A 199 -4.01 -13.26 2.31
CA GLN A 199 -4.14 -14.70 2.34
C GLN A 199 -3.94 -15.32 0.97
N VAL A 200 -3.06 -16.33 0.94
CA VAL A 200 -3.07 -17.35 -0.09
C VAL A 200 -2.83 -18.71 0.58
N PHE A 201 -3.64 -19.70 0.21
CA PHE A 201 -3.38 -21.15 0.28
C PHE A 201 -4.00 -21.96 1.45
N SER A 202 -4.64 -23.08 1.05
CA SER A 202 -4.71 -24.34 1.81
C SER A 202 -4.03 -25.39 0.91
N PRO A 203 -2.86 -25.94 1.31
CA PRO A 203 -2.07 -26.83 0.44
C PRO A 203 -2.69 -28.22 0.24
N GLU A 204 -3.62 -28.64 1.08
CA GLU A 204 -4.15 -30.00 1.00
C GLU A 204 -5.22 -30.19 -0.09
N TYR A 205 -5.79 -29.13 -0.68
CA TYR A 205 -7.05 -29.28 -1.44
C TYR A 205 -7.09 -28.77 -2.88
N GLY A 206 -6.00 -28.24 -3.46
CA GLY A 206 -5.90 -27.91 -4.89
C GLY A 206 -6.85 -26.81 -5.40
N ALA A 207 -6.35 -25.81 -6.14
CA ALA A 207 -7.10 -24.76 -6.89
C ALA A 207 -8.28 -24.00 -6.18
N GLY A 208 -8.57 -24.29 -4.91
CA GLY A 208 -9.76 -23.93 -4.13
C GLY A 208 -9.64 -22.73 -3.22
N ALA A 209 -8.44 -22.19 -3.07
CA ALA A 209 -8.11 -21.33 -1.94
C ALA A 209 -8.86 -19.99 -1.96
N LEU A 210 -9.44 -19.67 -0.80
CA LEU A 210 -9.80 -18.32 -0.39
C LEU A 210 -8.59 -17.40 -0.60
N ARG A 211 -8.81 -16.24 -1.20
CA ARG A 211 -7.77 -15.21 -1.35
C ARG A 211 -8.38 -13.86 -1.06
N GLY A 212 -7.66 -13.01 -0.38
CA GLY A 212 -8.19 -11.69 -0.10
C GLY A 212 -7.22 -10.78 0.63
N TRP A 213 -7.72 -9.57 0.85
CA TRP A 213 -7.08 -8.53 1.62
C TRP A 213 -8.04 -8.10 2.70
N ALA A 214 -7.60 -8.19 3.94
CA ALA A 214 -8.32 -7.57 5.03
C ALA A 214 -7.61 -6.29 5.43
N GLU A 215 -8.38 -5.29 5.84
CA GLU A 215 -7.90 -4.02 6.35
C GLU A 215 -8.80 -3.56 7.50
N LEU A 216 -8.19 -3.06 8.59
CA LEU A 216 -8.89 -2.33 9.63
C LEU A 216 -9.13 -0.89 9.17
N ASP A 217 -10.35 -0.40 9.37
CA ASP A 217 -10.66 1.01 9.21
C ASP A 217 -9.71 1.86 10.04
N TRP A 218 -9.07 2.81 9.36
CA TRP A 218 -7.99 3.61 9.92
C TRP A 218 -8.42 4.41 11.17
N ASN A 219 -9.65 4.90 11.17
CA ASN A 219 -10.13 5.82 12.21
C ASN A 219 -10.60 5.05 13.45
N SER A 220 -11.33 3.96 13.24
CA SER A 220 -11.99 3.22 14.31
C SER A 220 -11.14 2.09 14.87
N ARG A 221 -10.20 1.54 14.08
CA ARG A 221 -9.34 0.39 14.42
C ARG A 221 -10.10 -0.86 14.90
N ASN A 222 -11.42 -0.88 14.76
CA ASN A 222 -12.28 -1.97 15.21
C ASN A 222 -13.22 -2.48 14.10
N VAL A 223 -13.33 -1.77 12.98
CA VAL A 223 -14.06 -2.25 11.80
C VAL A 223 -13.08 -2.94 10.85
N LEU A 224 -13.27 -4.23 10.61
CA LEU A 224 -12.55 -5.01 9.62
C LEU A 224 -13.32 -5.04 8.31
N ARG A 225 -12.67 -4.65 7.22
CA ARG A 225 -13.12 -4.90 5.85
C ARG A 225 -12.25 -6.01 5.27
N PHE A 226 -12.85 -7.11 4.83
CA PHE A 226 -12.15 -8.21 4.17
C PHE A 226 -12.73 -8.44 2.78
N ASP A 227 -11.98 -8.02 1.76
CA ASP A 227 -12.29 -8.26 0.36
C ASP A 227 -11.71 -9.61 -0.04
N TYR A 228 -12.57 -10.57 -0.39
CA TYR A 228 -12.13 -11.94 -0.64
C TYR A 228 -12.79 -12.61 -1.84
N GLU A 229 -12.03 -13.51 -2.44
CA GLU A 229 -12.39 -14.36 -3.56
C GLU A 229 -12.39 -15.82 -3.10
N TYR A 230 -13.44 -16.55 -3.47
CA TYR A 230 -13.57 -17.98 -3.21
C TYR A 230 -14.10 -18.70 -4.45
N ASN A 231 -13.91 -20.01 -4.52
CA ASN A 231 -14.38 -20.78 -5.67
C ASN A 231 -15.89 -20.91 -5.64
N ASP A 232 -16.52 -20.78 -6.81
CA ASP A 232 -17.93 -21.14 -6.99
C ASP A 232 -18.11 -22.65 -6.75
N PRO A 233 -18.78 -23.07 -5.66
CA PRO A 233 -18.94 -24.48 -5.30
C PRO A 233 -19.89 -25.22 -6.27
N THR A 234 -20.57 -24.49 -7.17
CA THR A 234 -21.45 -25.06 -8.19
C THR A 234 -20.71 -25.42 -9.48
N LYS A 235 -19.41 -25.10 -9.58
CA LYS A 235 -18.60 -25.30 -10.79
C LYS A 235 -17.45 -26.28 -10.52
N PRO A 236 -17.01 -27.05 -11.53
CA PRO A 236 -15.84 -27.92 -11.41
C PRO A 236 -14.57 -27.12 -11.10
N LEU A 237 -13.74 -27.62 -10.18
CA LEU A 237 -12.50 -26.98 -9.71
C LEU A 237 -11.54 -26.53 -10.82
N SER A 238 -11.53 -27.22 -11.96
CA SER A 238 -10.69 -26.92 -13.12
C SER A 238 -11.17 -25.73 -13.96
N THR A 239 -12.39 -25.20 -13.68
CA THR A 239 -13.06 -24.18 -14.50
C THR A 239 -13.71 -23.06 -13.68
N SER A 240 -13.61 -23.10 -12.34
CA SER A 240 -14.42 -22.25 -11.47
C SER A 240 -14.09 -20.76 -11.66
N PRO A 241 -15.06 -19.92 -12.08
CA PRO A 241 -14.96 -18.49 -11.81
C PRO A 241 -14.89 -18.30 -10.29
N ARG A 242 -14.14 -17.29 -9.88
CA ARG A 242 -14.05 -16.90 -8.48
C ARG A 242 -15.21 -15.98 -8.17
N LEU A 243 -15.97 -16.33 -7.15
CA LEU A 243 -16.95 -15.42 -6.55
C LEU A 243 -16.18 -14.42 -5.69
N HIS A 244 -16.62 -13.17 -5.70
CA HIS A 244 -16.06 -12.10 -4.90
C HIS A 244 -17.10 -11.64 -3.89
N ASP A 245 -16.68 -11.41 -2.66
CA ASP A 245 -17.51 -10.76 -1.65
C ASP A 245 -16.64 -9.88 -0.73
N THR A 246 -17.30 -9.07 0.07
CA THR A 246 -16.66 -8.25 1.09
C THR A 246 -17.35 -8.49 2.41
N PHE A 247 -16.59 -9.00 3.39
CA PHE A 247 -17.01 -9.00 4.78
C PHE A 247 -16.74 -7.63 5.41
N VAL A 248 -17.71 -7.10 6.14
CA VAL A 248 -17.56 -5.92 7.00
C VAL A 248 -18.00 -6.30 8.40
N GLY A 249 -17.10 -6.24 9.37
CA GLY A 249 -17.37 -6.63 10.75
C GLY A 249 -16.76 -5.70 11.77
N THR A 250 -17.37 -5.62 12.95
CA THR A 250 -16.87 -4.84 14.10
C THR A 250 -16.32 -5.80 15.15
N LYS A 251 -15.18 -5.46 15.75
CA LYS A 251 -14.51 -6.24 16.79
C LYS A 251 -15.39 -6.34 18.04
N VAL A 252 -15.55 -7.53 18.60
CA VAL A 252 -16.55 -7.85 19.65
C VAL A 252 -15.98 -7.94 21.07
N GLN A 253 -14.82 -7.31 21.31
CA GLN A 253 -13.92 -7.46 22.48
C GLN A 253 -12.79 -8.45 22.21
#